data_AF-A0A852R2U8-F1
#
_entry.id   AF-A0A852R2U8-F1
#
_cell.length_a   1.000
_cell.length_b   1.000
_cell.length_c   1.000
_cell.angle_alpha   90.00
_cell.angle_beta   90.00
_cell.angle_gamma   90.00
#
_symmetry.space_group_name_H-M   'P 1'
#
loop_
_entity.id
_entity.type
_entity.pdbx_description
1 polymer ?
#
loop_
_entity_poly.entity_id
_entity_poly.type
_entity_poly.pdbx_seq_one_letter_code
_entity_poly.pdbx_strand_id
1 'polypeptide(L)'
;MLWRAPAIALLALILGFVGLSLQALPAHAATCVPDATTGCVQGIVKTSAGDPASGVGLTLTGKGASEDTTTDENGRWSFPITQEGTYEVALDTATLPEGQFPRATDTRSVEVALFESASALFPLTDDPDAAATPTAPGSGETAGSGSGEATPGDDEATTTTKPSATNAFSWPRFWQQAASGLRMGLLLALGAVGLSLVFGTTGLSNFAHAEMLSMGGILAFLAMQLTGNIWLSGALVVVVMAAFGWVQDAVLWKPLRKRRLSLTQMMIVSIGFSIVLQNIFQFFFGANILRIDPSTPKTVTLAGITLTVQSYVAMGIALVAIIAVALVMKYTRFGRATRAVADNRPLAEASGIDVDRVIRSVWTVGVALAGLSGVLLGLVLNGIAWNTGWHYLLLLFAAVILGGIGTTFGAIVGALIIGLVIEMANIWLPGDLKHAAALLILIVVLLVRPQGLFGRKERIG
;
A
#
# COMPACT_ATOMS: atom_id res chain seq x y z
N MET A 1 -36.04 -6.69 20.09
CA MET A 1 -35.64 -7.72 19.10
C MET A 1 -35.48 -7.20 17.67
N LEU A 2 -36.11 -6.09 17.27
CA LEU A 2 -36.09 -5.55 15.89
C LEU A 2 -34.75 -4.97 15.37
N TRP A 3 -33.75 -4.75 16.23
CA TRP A 3 -32.47 -4.12 15.84
C TRP A 3 -31.40 -5.11 15.34
N ARG A 4 -31.64 -6.42 15.47
CA ARG A 4 -30.69 -7.47 15.04
C ARG A 4 -30.85 -7.83 13.56
N ALA A 5 -32.05 -7.68 12.99
CA ALA A 5 -32.34 -8.00 11.60
C ALA A 5 -31.49 -7.22 10.57
N PRO A 6 -31.29 -5.89 10.67
CA PRO A 6 -30.49 -5.17 9.67
C PRO A 6 -28.99 -5.45 9.80
N ALA A 7 -28.48 -5.71 11.00
CA ALA A 7 -27.07 -6.03 11.22
C ALA A 7 -26.71 -7.45 10.74
N ILE A 8 -27.62 -8.42 10.93
CA ILE A 8 -27.48 -9.78 10.40
C ILE A 8 -27.63 -9.75 8.86
N ALA A 9 -28.55 -8.95 8.32
CA ALA A 9 -28.71 -8.80 6.88
C ALA A 9 -27.46 -8.17 6.24
N LEU A 10 -26.80 -7.18 6.86
CA LEU A 10 -25.60 -6.56 6.29
C LEU A 10 -24.36 -7.45 6.43
N LEU A 11 -24.22 -8.20 7.53
CA LEU A 11 -23.18 -9.21 7.70
C LEU A 11 -23.36 -10.36 6.69
N ALA A 12 -24.61 -10.78 6.45
CA ALA A 12 -24.97 -11.76 5.43
C ALA A 12 -24.83 -11.22 4.01
N LEU A 13 -24.97 -9.90 3.80
CA LEU A 13 -24.75 -9.25 2.50
C LEU A 13 -23.26 -9.11 2.23
N ILE A 14 -22.42 -8.88 3.25
CA ILE A 14 -20.95 -8.90 3.13
C ILE A 14 -20.44 -10.34 2.92
N LEU A 15 -20.95 -11.32 3.68
CA LEU A 15 -20.66 -12.74 3.45
C LEU A 15 -21.21 -13.24 2.11
N GLY A 16 -22.34 -12.70 1.64
CA GLY A 16 -22.91 -12.96 0.32
C GLY A 16 -22.14 -12.30 -0.82
N PHE A 17 -21.57 -11.11 -0.59
CA PHE A 17 -20.68 -10.42 -1.53
C PHE A 17 -19.35 -11.18 -1.68
N VAL A 18 -18.88 -11.83 -0.61
CA VAL A 18 -17.71 -12.73 -0.61
C VAL A 18 -18.04 -14.12 -1.16
N GLY A 19 -19.28 -14.61 -0.98
CA GLY A 19 -19.74 -15.89 -1.50
C GLY A 19 -19.99 -15.92 -3.00
N LEU A 20 -20.34 -14.78 -3.60
CA LEU A 20 -20.60 -14.69 -5.06
C LEU A 20 -19.31 -14.69 -5.90
N SER A 21 -18.13 -14.55 -5.29
CA SER A 21 -16.82 -14.57 -5.96
C SER A 21 -16.17 -15.97 -6.03
N LEU A 22 -16.87 -17.03 -5.63
CA LEU A 22 -16.41 -18.43 -5.76
C LEU A 22 -16.55 -19.00 -7.19
N GLN A 23 -16.66 -18.13 -8.21
CA GLN A 23 -16.50 -18.58 -9.59
C GLN A 23 -15.01 -18.84 -9.83
N ALA A 24 -14.69 -20.11 -10.07
CA ALA A 24 -13.36 -20.59 -10.38
C ALA A 24 -12.68 -19.67 -11.41
N LEU A 25 -11.55 -19.10 -11.02
CA LEU A 25 -10.66 -18.43 -11.97
C LEU A 25 -10.17 -19.48 -12.98
N PRO A 26 -10.12 -19.15 -14.29
CA PRO A 26 -9.56 -20.05 -15.27
C PRO A 26 -8.10 -20.35 -14.91
N ALA A 27 -7.77 -21.64 -14.88
CA ALA A 27 -6.41 -22.11 -14.71
C ALA A 27 -5.59 -21.69 -15.95
N HIS A 28 -4.68 -20.75 -15.77
CA HIS A 28 -3.65 -20.40 -16.74
C HIS A 28 -2.28 -20.87 -16.22
N ALA A 29 -1.33 -20.97 -17.15
CA ALA A 29 0.01 -21.57 -17.01
C ALA A 29 0.58 -21.52 -15.58
N ALA A 30 1.04 -22.68 -15.10
CA ALA A 30 1.46 -22.92 -13.72
C ALA A 30 2.38 -21.79 -13.21
N THR A 31 1.80 -20.87 -12.44
CA THR A 31 2.55 -19.86 -11.70
C THR A 31 3.37 -20.59 -10.66
N CYS A 32 4.69 -20.54 -10.78
CA CYS A 32 5.56 -21.00 -9.71
C CYS A 32 5.23 -20.21 -8.43
N VAL A 33 4.85 -20.93 -7.37
CA VAL A 33 4.58 -20.35 -6.05
C VAL A 33 5.74 -20.73 -5.14
N PRO A 34 6.53 -19.77 -4.63
CA PRO A 34 7.63 -20.09 -3.75
C PRO A 34 7.11 -20.61 -2.40
N ASP A 35 7.71 -21.68 -1.91
CA ASP A 35 7.40 -22.31 -0.63
C ASP A 35 8.70 -22.72 0.10
N ALA A 36 8.58 -23.40 1.24
CA ALA A 36 9.74 -23.79 2.04
C ALA A 36 10.72 -24.73 1.32
N THR A 37 10.29 -25.34 0.21
CA THR A 37 11.06 -26.31 -0.57
C THR A 37 11.30 -25.87 -2.02
N THR A 38 10.71 -24.76 -2.43
CA THR A 38 10.67 -24.30 -3.83
C THR A 38 10.96 -22.80 -3.91
N GLY A 39 11.98 -22.42 -4.69
CA GLY A 39 12.18 -21.05 -5.15
C GLY A 39 11.63 -20.86 -6.56
N CYS A 40 11.48 -19.62 -7.02
CA CYS A 40 10.95 -19.35 -8.36
C CYS A 40 11.83 -18.39 -9.17
N VAL A 41 12.23 -18.78 -10.37
CA VAL A 41 12.80 -17.85 -11.37
C VAL A 41 11.70 -17.48 -12.34
N GLN A 42 11.37 -16.20 -12.49
CA GLN A 42 10.24 -15.77 -13.32
C GLN A 42 10.49 -14.46 -14.05
N GLY A 43 9.79 -14.24 -15.16
CA GLY A 43 9.93 -13.00 -15.92
C GLY A 43 8.77 -12.76 -16.87
N ILE A 44 8.84 -11.62 -17.55
CA ILE A 44 7.91 -11.26 -18.62
C ILE A 44 8.74 -10.78 -19.81
N VAL A 45 8.46 -11.30 -20.99
CA VAL A 45 9.02 -10.85 -22.27
C VAL A 45 7.98 -9.97 -22.96
N LYS A 46 8.42 -8.78 -23.38
CA LYS A 46 7.59 -7.82 -24.11
C LYS A 46 8.32 -7.37 -25.36
N THR A 47 7.55 -7.11 -26.42
CA THR A 47 8.06 -6.52 -27.65
C THR A 47 8.50 -5.07 -27.42
N SER A 48 9.24 -4.50 -28.38
CA SER A 48 9.62 -3.08 -28.37
C SER A 48 8.41 -2.13 -28.30
N ALA A 49 7.25 -2.54 -28.85
CA ALA A 49 5.98 -1.81 -28.76
C ALA A 49 5.30 -1.90 -27.38
N GLY A 50 5.78 -2.79 -26.50
CA GLY A 50 5.26 -3.01 -25.15
C GLY A 50 4.19 -4.09 -25.04
N ASP A 51 3.86 -4.78 -26.15
CA ASP A 51 2.92 -5.90 -26.18
C ASP A 51 3.56 -7.18 -25.64
N PRO A 52 2.79 -8.10 -25.01
CA PRO A 52 3.31 -9.38 -24.52
C PRO A 52 3.80 -10.25 -25.68
N ALA A 53 5.00 -10.82 -25.56
CA ALA A 53 5.55 -11.75 -26.54
C ALA A 53 5.28 -13.20 -26.11
N SER A 54 4.32 -13.87 -26.74
CA SER A 54 3.94 -15.26 -26.46
C SER A 54 4.74 -16.26 -27.31
N GLY A 55 4.95 -17.48 -26.79
CA GLY A 55 5.65 -18.55 -27.49
C GLY A 55 7.17 -18.42 -27.57
N VAL A 56 7.77 -17.51 -26.81
CA VAL A 56 9.23 -17.31 -26.75
C VAL A 56 9.84 -18.37 -25.83
N GLY A 57 10.83 -19.11 -26.32
CA GLY A 57 11.56 -20.14 -25.60
C GLY A 57 12.60 -19.57 -24.64
N LEU A 58 12.65 -20.13 -23.43
CA LEU A 58 13.70 -19.87 -22.45
C LEU A 58 14.24 -21.20 -21.90
N THR A 59 15.54 -21.24 -21.65
CA THR A 59 16.24 -22.37 -21.05
C THR A 59 16.88 -21.94 -19.74
N LEU A 60 16.59 -22.64 -18.65
CA LEU A 60 17.28 -22.49 -17.37
C LEU A 60 18.37 -23.56 -17.27
N THR A 61 19.61 -23.16 -17.00
CA THR A 61 20.74 -24.07 -16.75
C THR A 61 21.37 -23.77 -15.39
N GLY A 62 21.49 -24.80 -14.55
CA GLY A 62 22.16 -24.66 -13.26
C GLY A 62 22.10 -25.93 -12.42
N LYS A 63 23.12 -26.14 -11.58
CA LYS A 63 23.21 -27.28 -10.64
C LYS A 63 22.97 -28.67 -11.26
N GLY A 64 23.34 -28.85 -12.54
CA GLY A 64 23.25 -30.13 -13.25
C GLY A 64 21.86 -30.44 -13.87
N ALA A 65 20.93 -29.50 -13.83
CA ALA A 65 19.64 -29.57 -14.51
C ALA A 65 19.53 -28.50 -15.61
N SER A 66 18.90 -28.87 -16.73
CA SER A 66 18.51 -27.97 -17.80
C SER A 66 17.02 -28.14 -18.03
N GLU A 67 16.25 -27.07 -17.88
CA GLU A 67 14.80 -27.06 -18.09
C GLU A 67 14.43 -26.00 -19.13
N ASP A 68 13.51 -26.33 -20.02
CA ASP A 68 13.01 -25.43 -21.05
C ASP A 68 11.56 -25.04 -20.78
N THR A 69 11.22 -23.78 -21.05
CA THR A 69 9.85 -23.27 -20.96
C THR A 69 9.56 -22.30 -22.09
N THR A 70 8.28 -21.99 -22.29
CA THR A 70 7.84 -20.99 -23.28
C THR A 70 6.96 -19.95 -22.62
N THR A 71 6.95 -18.73 -23.16
CA THR A 71 6.10 -17.66 -22.64
C THR A 71 4.62 -17.90 -22.94
N ASP A 72 3.76 -17.56 -21.97
CA ASP A 72 2.31 -17.64 -22.11
C ASP A 72 1.71 -16.51 -22.97
N GLU A 73 0.39 -16.48 -23.15
CA GLU A 73 -0.33 -15.43 -23.89
C GLU A 73 -0.11 -14.00 -23.34
N ASN A 74 0.33 -13.88 -22.08
CA ASN A 74 0.67 -12.61 -21.43
C ASN A 74 2.18 -12.34 -21.40
N GLY A 75 2.97 -13.14 -22.13
CA GLY A 75 4.42 -13.04 -22.21
C GLY A 75 5.16 -13.48 -20.95
N ARG A 76 4.49 -14.18 -20.02
CA ARG A 76 5.05 -14.61 -18.73
C ARG A 76 5.69 -15.98 -18.84
N TRP A 77 6.72 -16.21 -18.04
CA TRP A 77 7.39 -17.51 -17.90
C TRP A 77 7.88 -17.70 -16.46
N SER A 78 8.00 -18.96 -16.04
CA SER A 78 8.57 -19.30 -14.72
C SER A 78 9.19 -20.70 -14.67
N PHE A 79 10.23 -20.85 -13.87
CA PHE A 79 10.85 -22.12 -13.48
C PHE A 79 10.76 -22.32 -11.96
N PRO A 80 10.26 -23.48 -11.49
CA PRO A 80 10.42 -23.89 -10.11
C PRO A 80 11.84 -24.43 -9.88
N ILE A 81 12.48 -24.00 -8.79
CA ILE A 81 13.79 -24.52 -8.40
C ILE A 81 13.71 -25.18 -7.02
N THR A 82 14.43 -26.29 -6.86
CA THR A 82 14.45 -27.10 -5.63
C THR A 82 15.79 -27.04 -4.88
N GLN A 83 16.77 -26.31 -5.42
CA GLN A 83 18.06 -26.07 -4.80
C GLN A 83 18.39 -24.58 -4.86
N GLU A 84 18.95 -24.04 -3.79
CA GLU A 84 19.45 -22.66 -3.77
C GLU A 84 20.77 -22.52 -4.56
N GLY A 85 20.94 -21.39 -5.21
CA GLY A 85 22.19 -21.06 -5.90
C GLY A 85 21.99 -20.20 -7.15
N THR A 86 23.07 -20.13 -7.93
CA THR A 86 23.13 -19.36 -9.18
C THR A 86 22.67 -20.22 -10.36
N TYR A 87 21.72 -19.70 -11.13
CA TYR A 87 21.19 -20.28 -12.36
C TYR A 87 21.39 -19.30 -13.51
N GLU A 88 21.63 -19.82 -14.72
CA GLU A 88 21.65 -19.03 -15.95
C GLU A 88 20.37 -19.25 -16.73
N VAL A 89 19.71 -18.16 -17.10
CA VAL A 89 18.54 -18.15 -17.99
C VAL A 89 19.00 -17.68 -19.36
N ALA A 90 18.82 -18.51 -20.38
CA ALA A 90 19.08 -18.17 -21.77
C ALA A 90 17.77 -17.98 -22.55
N LEU A 91 17.70 -16.94 -23.37
CA LEU A 91 16.60 -16.63 -24.26
C LEU A 91 16.87 -17.24 -25.64
N ASP A 92 15.95 -18.07 -26.16
CA ASP A 92 16.09 -18.62 -27.50
C ASP A 92 15.71 -17.57 -28.56
N THR A 93 16.73 -16.98 -29.17
CA THR A 93 16.58 -15.96 -30.21
C THR A 93 15.86 -16.45 -31.47
N ALA A 94 15.81 -17.76 -31.74
CA ALA A 94 15.10 -18.32 -32.90
C ALA A 94 13.57 -18.31 -32.72
N THR A 95 13.09 -18.20 -31.49
CA THR A 95 11.66 -18.19 -31.15
C THR A 95 11.07 -16.78 -31.01
N LEU A 96 11.87 -15.74 -31.27
CA LEU A 96 11.42 -14.36 -31.18
C LEU A 96 10.45 -14.00 -32.32
N PRO A 97 9.43 -13.15 -32.06
CA PRO A 97 8.58 -12.60 -33.12
C PRO A 97 9.39 -11.85 -34.18
N GLU A 98 8.93 -11.87 -35.43
CA GLU A 98 9.62 -11.23 -36.57
C GLU A 98 9.94 -9.75 -36.28
N GLY A 99 11.19 -9.35 -36.53
CA GLY A 99 11.66 -7.98 -36.34
C GLY A 99 11.98 -7.58 -34.89
N GLN A 100 12.07 -8.54 -33.96
CA GLN A 100 12.50 -8.30 -32.57
C GLN A 100 13.87 -8.92 -32.30
N PHE A 101 14.74 -8.14 -31.65
CA PHE A 101 16.08 -8.56 -31.23
C PHE A 101 16.27 -8.30 -29.73
N PRO A 102 17.07 -9.11 -29.02
CA PRO A 102 17.41 -8.80 -27.64
C PRO A 102 18.30 -7.55 -27.56
N ARG A 103 17.98 -6.63 -26.65
CA ARG A 103 18.73 -5.38 -26.44
C ARG A 103 20.02 -5.58 -25.63
N ALA A 104 20.20 -6.74 -25.01
CA ALA A 104 21.34 -7.11 -24.19
C ALA A 104 21.70 -8.58 -24.45
N THR A 105 22.65 -9.14 -23.69
CA THR A 105 22.97 -10.57 -23.74
C THR A 105 21.70 -11.41 -23.57
N ASP A 106 21.59 -12.42 -24.42
CA ASP A 106 20.57 -13.47 -24.43
C ASP A 106 20.63 -14.36 -23.18
N THR A 107 21.72 -14.30 -22.41
CA THR A 107 21.88 -15.02 -21.14
C THR A 107 21.92 -14.09 -19.93
N ARG A 108 21.25 -14.48 -18.85
CA ARG A 108 21.21 -13.78 -17.56
C ARG A 108 21.47 -14.73 -16.39
N SER A 109 22.46 -14.39 -15.56
CA SER A 109 22.70 -15.08 -14.28
C SER A 109 21.77 -14.54 -13.19
N VAL A 110 21.13 -15.44 -12.47
CA VAL A 110 20.18 -15.13 -11.39
C VAL A 110 20.51 -15.99 -10.17
N GLU A 111 20.64 -15.36 -9.00
CA GLU A 111 20.82 -16.05 -7.73
C GLU A 111 19.48 -16.14 -7.01
N VAL A 112 19.12 -17.33 -6.55
CA VAL A 112 17.79 -17.58 -5.96
C VAL A 112 17.91 -18.48 -4.73
N ALA A 113 17.22 -18.08 -3.66
CA ALA A 113 17.01 -18.87 -2.46
C ALA A 113 15.65 -19.58 -2.48
N LEU A 114 15.53 -20.67 -1.72
CA LEU A 114 14.21 -21.27 -1.45
C LEU A 114 13.32 -20.26 -0.71
N PHE A 115 11.99 -20.34 -0.90
CA PHE A 115 11.01 -19.36 -0.38
C PHE A 115 11.02 -17.97 -1.07
N GLU A 116 11.99 -17.70 -1.96
CA GLU A 116 12.07 -16.43 -2.70
C GLU A 116 11.77 -16.59 -4.19
N SER A 117 11.48 -15.45 -4.83
CA SER A 117 11.38 -15.38 -6.28
C SER A 117 12.38 -14.39 -6.85
N ALA A 118 13.14 -14.81 -7.84
CA ALA A 118 14.04 -13.95 -8.58
C ALA A 118 13.54 -13.70 -10.00
N SER A 119 13.96 -12.58 -10.58
CA SER A 119 13.49 -12.18 -11.91
C SER A 119 14.61 -11.94 -12.91
N ALA A 120 14.47 -12.53 -14.09
CA ALA A 120 15.26 -12.19 -15.26
C ALA A 120 14.38 -11.44 -16.27
N LEU A 121 14.91 -10.35 -16.83
CA LEU A 121 14.22 -9.55 -17.83
C LEU A 121 15.06 -9.50 -19.10
N PHE A 122 14.40 -9.73 -20.23
CA PHE A 122 14.99 -9.68 -21.55
C PHE A 122 14.28 -8.58 -22.36
N PRO A 123 14.75 -7.33 -22.30
CA PRO A 123 14.19 -6.25 -23.10
C PRO A 123 14.47 -6.51 -24.59
N LEU A 124 13.44 -6.39 -25.42
CA LEU A 124 13.54 -6.49 -26.87
C LEU A 124 13.63 -5.11 -27.54
N THR A 125 14.22 -5.05 -28.73
CA THR A 125 14.39 -3.88 -29.58
C THR A 125 14.02 -4.23 -31.03
N ASP A 126 13.49 -3.26 -31.77
CA ASP A 126 13.20 -3.31 -33.21
C ASP A 126 14.37 -2.80 -34.07
N ASP A 127 15.38 -2.19 -33.44
CA ASP A 127 16.62 -1.73 -34.08
C ASP A 127 17.70 -2.83 -34.08
N PRO A 128 18.12 -3.36 -35.25
CA PRO A 128 19.14 -4.40 -35.36
C PRO A 128 20.54 -3.92 -34.95
N ASP A 129 20.84 -2.62 -35.04
CA ASP A 129 22.15 -2.08 -34.68
C ASP A 129 22.28 -1.92 -33.15
N ALA A 130 21.16 -1.73 -32.45
CA ALA A 130 21.11 -1.70 -30.98
C ALA A 130 21.31 -3.09 -30.34
N ALA A 131 21.09 -4.17 -31.09
CA ALA A 131 21.30 -5.55 -30.63
C ALA A 131 22.78 -5.97 -30.57
N ALA A 132 23.66 -5.28 -31.31
CA ALA A 132 25.06 -5.67 -31.50
C ALA A 132 26.05 -5.06 -30.48
N THR A 133 25.58 -4.27 -29.52
CA THR A 133 26.47 -3.63 -28.52
C THR A 133 26.48 -4.44 -27.21
N PRO A 134 27.53 -5.23 -26.91
CA PRO A 134 27.60 -6.00 -25.67
C PRO A 134 27.72 -5.05 -24.48
N THR A 135 26.61 -4.88 -23.76
CA THR A 135 26.64 -4.22 -22.45
C THR A 135 27.14 -5.25 -21.44
N ALA A 136 28.20 -4.91 -20.69
CA ALA A 136 28.79 -5.76 -19.64
C ALA A 136 27.72 -6.31 -18.66
N PRO A 137 27.94 -7.45 -17.99
CA PRO A 137 26.95 -8.08 -17.12
C PRO A 137 26.66 -7.18 -15.90
N GLY A 138 25.71 -6.28 -16.07
CA GLY A 138 25.19 -5.39 -15.05
C GLY A 138 24.00 -6.03 -14.35
N SER A 139 24.13 -6.18 -13.04
CA SER A 139 23.02 -6.36 -12.09
C SER A 139 21.84 -5.48 -12.49
N GLY A 140 20.64 -6.06 -12.54
CA GLY A 140 19.43 -5.50 -13.13
C GLY A 140 19.27 -3.98 -12.99
N GLU A 141 19.46 -3.27 -14.10
CA GLU A 141 19.10 -1.86 -14.24
C GLU A 141 18.02 -1.71 -15.31
N THR A 142 17.01 -0.92 -14.92
CA THR A 142 15.79 -0.60 -15.65
C THR A 142 16.10 0.39 -16.75
N ALA A 143 15.91 0.01 -18.02
CA ALA A 143 16.19 0.87 -19.16
C ALA A 143 15.19 2.05 -19.24
N GLY A 144 15.67 3.26 -18.92
CA GLY A 144 15.05 4.52 -19.30
C GLY A 144 15.54 4.94 -20.69
N SER A 145 14.61 5.26 -21.57
CA SER A 145 14.87 5.88 -22.88
C SER A 145 14.99 7.39 -22.72
N GLY A 146 16.08 7.97 -23.23
CA GLY A 146 16.27 9.40 -23.37
C GLY A 146 17.09 9.67 -24.62
N SER A 147 16.45 10.25 -25.63
CA SER A 147 17.03 10.75 -26.86
C SER A 147 17.72 12.10 -26.63
N GLY A 148 18.88 12.30 -27.26
CA GLY A 148 19.62 13.56 -27.23
C GLY A 148 20.88 13.53 -28.08
N GLU A 149 20.78 14.14 -29.26
CA GLU A 149 21.80 14.55 -30.22
C GLU A 149 23.24 14.76 -29.71
N ALA A 150 24.24 14.22 -30.41
CA ALA A 150 25.66 14.48 -30.18
C ALA A 150 26.32 15.16 -31.40
N THR A 151 27.07 16.24 -31.14
CA THR A 151 28.05 16.85 -32.06
C THR A 151 29.46 16.49 -31.57
N PRO A 152 30.46 16.20 -32.44
CA PRO A 152 31.75 15.68 -31.99
C PRO A 152 32.75 16.79 -31.67
N GLY A 153 33.59 16.56 -30.65
CA GLY A 153 34.70 17.44 -30.29
C GLY A 153 35.55 16.88 -29.16
N ASP A 154 36.62 16.21 -29.58
CA ASP A 154 38.00 16.19 -29.04
C ASP A 154 38.31 15.63 -27.63
N ASP A 155 39.07 14.54 -27.70
CA ASP A 155 40.00 13.90 -26.76
C ASP A 155 40.56 14.79 -25.62
N GLU A 156 40.27 14.42 -24.37
CA GLU A 156 41.28 14.50 -23.31
C GLU A 156 41.02 13.45 -22.20
N ALA A 157 42.04 12.62 -21.96
CA ALA A 157 42.04 11.52 -21.02
C ALA A 157 41.80 11.97 -19.58
N THR A 158 40.59 11.75 -19.07
CA THR A 158 40.28 11.89 -17.64
C THR A 158 40.11 10.50 -17.02
N THR A 159 41.05 10.16 -16.14
CA THR A 159 41.01 9.02 -15.21
C THR A 159 39.59 8.67 -14.77
N THR A 160 39.12 7.50 -15.19
CA THR A 160 37.86 6.88 -14.77
C THR A 160 37.95 6.46 -13.30
N THR A 161 37.76 7.44 -12.41
CA THR A 161 37.30 7.18 -11.06
C THR A 161 35.90 6.58 -11.20
N LYS A 162 35.76 5.27 -10.99
CA LYS A 162 34.47 4.63 -10.71
C LYS A 162 33.72 5.54 -9.74
N PRO A 163 32.52 6.05 -10.04
CA PRO A 163 31.72 6.62 -8.99
C PRO A 163 31.32 5.42 -8.12
N SER A 164 32.04 5.24 -7.01
CA SER A 164 31.45 4.60 -5.84
C SER A 164 30.08 5.24 -5.68
N ALA A 165 29.01 4.45 -5.71
CA ALA A 165 27.66 4.91 -5.40
C ALA A 165 27.63 5.35 -3.93
N THR A 166 28.26 6.47 -3.63
CA THR A 166 28.03 7.20 -2.40
C THR A 166 26.57 7.57 -2.40
N ASN A 167 25.86 7.22 -1.32
CA ASN A 167 24.58 7.79 -0.92
C ASN A 167 24.73 9.30 -0.69
N ALA A 168 25.06 10.03 -1.76
CA ALA A 168 25.28 11.46 -1.74
C ALA A 168 23.91 12.12 -1.87
N PHE A 169 23.63 12.99 -0.91
CA PHE A 169 22.50 13.89 -0.94
C PHE A 169 22.48 14.66 -2.27
N SER A 170 21.36 14.61 -3.00
CA SER A 170 21.15 15.41 -4.21
C SER A 170 19.81 16.13 -4.14
N TRP A 171 19.77 17.39 -4.60
CA TRP A 171 18.56 18.20 -4.60
C TRP A 171 17.38 17.57 -5.37
N PRO A 172 17.59 16.92 -6.54
CA PRO A 172 16.52 16.20 -7.22
C PRO A 172 15.97 15.04 -6.38
N ARG A 173 16.85 14.24 -5.75
CA ARG A 173 16.45 13.14 -4.87
C ARG A 173 15.70 13.66 -3.64
N PHE A 174 16.11 14.79 -3.09
CA PHE A 174 15.42 15.46 -1.98
C PHE A 174 13.98 15.81 -2.33
N TRP A 175 13.75 16.47 -3.47
CA TRP A 175 12.39 16.84 -3.91
C TRP A 175 11.53 15.65 -4.32
N GLN A 176 12.13 14.66 -4.98
CA GLN A 176 11.47 13.38 -5.27
C GLN A 176 10.98 12.69 -3.99
N GLN A 177 11.83 12.68 -2.96
CA GLN A 177 11.52 12.01 -1.71
C GLN A 177 10.56 12.81 -0.82
N ALA A 178 10.65 14.14 -0.85
CA ALA A 178 9.68 15.02 -0.21
C ALA A 178 8.27 14.86 -0.82
N ALA A 179 8.18 14.78 -2.15
CA ALA A 179 6.90 14.54 -2.85
C ALA A 179 6.33 13.15 -2.54
N SER A 180 7.18 12.12 -2.51
CA SER A 180 6.79 10.77 -2.08
C SER A 180 6.33 10.74 -0.62
N GLY A 181 7.00 11.51 0.25
CA GLY A 181 6.64 11.66 1.65
C GLY A 181 5.33 12.39 1.87
N LEU A 182 5.06 13.44 1.08
CA LEU A 182 3.77 14.13 1.06
C LEU A 182 2.66 13.18 0.61
N ARG A 183 2.90 12.40 -0.45
CA ARG A 183 1.97 11.37 -0.91
C ARG A 183 1.67 10.38 0.21
N MET A 184 2.69 9.78 0.82
CA MET A 184 2.52 8.83 1.92
C MET A 184 1.79 9.47 3.11
N GLY A 185 2.16 10.69 3.48
CA GLY A 185 1.57 11.41 4.60
C GLY A 185 0.09 11.74 4.39
N LEU A 186 -0.32 12.14 3.18
CA LEU A 186 -1.74 12.37 2.85
C LEU A 186 -2.57 11.08 2.94
N LEU A 187 -2.02 9.96 2.47
CA LEU A 187 -2.70 8.66 2.57
C LEU A 187 -2.83 8.23 4.03
N LEU A 188 -1.74 8.28 4.80
CA LEU A 188 -1.75 7.97 6.24
C LEU A 188 -2.68 8.90 7.02
N ALA A 189 -2.80 10.17 6.62
CA ALA A 189 -3.66 11.15 7.28
C ALA A 189 -5.13 10.72 7.25
N LEU A 190 -5.62 10.10 6.17
CA LEU A 190 -6.99 9.58 6.12
C LEU A 190 -7.22 8.51 7.19
N GLY A 191 -6.33 7.51 7.27
CA GLY A 191 -6.39 6.47 8.28
C GLY A 191 -6.26 7.02 9.71
N ALA A 192 -5.31 7.94 9.93
CA ALA A 192 -5.01 8.54 11.22
C ALA A 192 -6.13 9.45 11.72
N VAL A 193 -6.77 10.22 10.84
CA VAL A 193 -7.96 11.03 11.17
C VAL A 193 -9.10 10.15 11.66
N GLY A 194 -9.37 9.04 10.98
CA GLY A 194 -10.38 8.09 11.42
C GLY A 194 -10.09 7.52 12.81
N LEU A 195 -8.84 7.10 13.04
CA LEU A 195 -8.39 6.58 14.34
C LEU A 195 -8.52 7.64 15.44
N SER A 196 -8.09 8.88 15.15
CA SER A 196 -8.15 10.00 16.09
C SER A 196 -9.57 10.41 16.43
N LEU A 197 -10.53 10.31 15.51
CA LEU A 197 -11.94 10.61 15.79
C LEU A 197 -12.53 9.59 16.76
N VAL A 198 -12.27 8.30 16.52
CA VAL A 198 -12.71 7.20 17.40
C VAL A 198 -12.07 7.35 18.77
N PHE A 199 -10.75 7.54 18.84
CA PHE A 199 -10.06 7.73 20.11
C PHE A 199 -10.58 8.98 20.81
N GLY A 200 -10.68 10.13 20.14
CA GLY A 200 -11.07 11.40 20.76
C GLY A 200 -12.45 11.34 21.41
N THR A 201 -13.38 10.57 20.86
CA THR A 201 -14.73 10.44 21.44
C THR A 201 -14.86 9.30 22.44
N THR A 202 -14.18 8.17 22.22
CA THR A 202 -14.38 6.94 23.01
C THR A 202 -13.26 6.64 24.01
N GLY A 203 -12.09 7.25 23.86
CA GLY A 203 -10.86 6.92 24.60
C GLY A 203 -10.29 5.55 24.26
N LEU A 204 -10.84 4.86 23.24
CA LEU A 204 -10.45 3.52 22.86
C LEU A 204 -9.32 3.56 21.83
N SER A 205 -8.15 3.04 22.21
CA SER A 205 -7.08 2.68 21.26
C SER A 205 -7.45 1.40 20.53
N ASN A 206 -8.12 1.53 19.38
CA ASN A 206 -8.59 0.41 18.58
C ASN A 206 -7.47 -0.12 17.67
N PHE A 207 -6.83 -1.24 18.04
CA PHE A 207 -5.78 -1.87 17.22
C PHE A 207 -6.31 -2.45 15.90
N ALA A 208 -7.58 -2.85 15.84
CA ALA A 208 -8.18 -3.33 14.61
C ALA A 208 -8.48 -2.22 13.58
N HIS A 209 -8.26 -0.95 13.91
CA HIS A 209 -8.50 0.15 12.98
C HIS A 209 -7.63 0.03 11.73
N ALA A 210 -6.39 -0.47 11.86
CA ALA A 210 -5.53 -0.66 10.70
C ALA A 210 -6.01 -1.81 9.80
N GLU A 211 -6.75 -2.80 10.33
CA GLU A 211 -7.36 -3.82 9.46
C GLU A 211 -8.48 -3.28 8.59
N MET A 212 -9.09 -2.15 8.97
CA MET A 212 -10.02 -1.45 8.09
C MET A 212 -9.31 -0.92 6.83
N LEU A 213 -8.00 -0.64 6.93
CA LEU A 213 -7.16 -0.23 5.82
C LEU A 213 -6.85 -1.43 4.90
N SER A 214 -6.49 -2.60 5.46
CA SER A 214 -6.37 -3.86 4.69
C SER A 214 -7.67 -4.16 3.93
N MET A 215 -8.79 -4.12 4.66
CA MET A 215 -10.12 -4.42 4.12
C MET A 215 -10.52 -3.45 3.01
N GLY A 216 -10.21 -2.16 3.15
CA GLY A 216 -10.46 -1.17 2.10
C GLY A 216 -9.77 -1.51 0.78
N GLY A 217 -8.50 -1.92 0.82
CA GLY A 217 -7.77 -2.34 -0.39
C GLY A 217 -8.30 -3.65 -0.97
N ILE A 218 -8.60 -4.65 -0.13
CA ILE A 218 -9.14 -5.95 -0.57
C ILE A 218 -10.53 -5.76 -1.21
N LEU A 219 -11.40 -4.97 -0.60
CA LEU A 219 -12.71 -4.66 -1.15
C LEU A 219 -12.60 -3.83 -2.44
N ALA A 220 -11.56 -3.01 -2.60
CA ALA A 220 -11.30 -2.31 -3.85
C ALA A 220 -10.94 -3.27 -4.99
N PHE A 221 -10.12 -4.29 -4.70
CA PHE A 221 -9.85 -5.37 -5.65
C PHE A 221 -11.15 -6.07 -6.06
N LEU A 222 -11.97 -6.51 -5.10
CA LEU A 222 -13.26 -7.15 -5.41
C LEU A 222 -14.20 -6.24 -6.21
N ALA A 223 -14.32 -4.96 -5.83
CA ALA A 223 -15.17 -4.01 -6.52
C ALA A 223 -14.67 -3.73 -7.95
N MET A 224 -13.36 -3.77 -8.19
CA MET A 224 -12.78 -3.63 -9.51
C MET A 224 -13.16 -4.81 -10.41
N GLN A 225 -13.15 -6.03 -9.89
CA GLN A 225 -13.59 -7.22 -10.63
C GLN A 225 -15.06 -7.13 -11.08
N LEU A 226 -15.90 -6.44 -10.30
CA LEU A 226 -17.34 -6.30 -10.59
C LEU A 226 -17.66 -5.13 -11.51
N THR A 227 -16.99 -3.99 -11.32
CA THR A 227 -17.34 -2.74 -12.00
C THR A 227 -16.46 -2.42 -13.20
N GLY A 228 -15.25 -2.98 -13.28
CA GLY A 228 -14.22 -2.64 -14.27
C GLY A 228 -13.72 -1.19 -14.18
N ASN A 229 -14.16 -0.41 -13.20
CA ASN A 229 -13.80 1.00 -13.06
C ASN A 229 -13.32 1.30 -11.63
N ILE A 230 -12.06 1.73 -11.52
CA ILE A 230 -11.39 1.96 -10.23
C ILE A 230 -12.04 3.09 -9.42
N TRP A 231 -12.57 4.13 -10.07
CA TRP A 231 -13.17 5.27 -9.39
C TRP A 231 -14.53 4.91 -8.81
N LEU A 232 -15.33 4.17 -9.59
CA LEU A 232 -16.61 3.64 -9.11
C LEU A 232 -16.39 2.62 -7.99
N SER A 233 -15.37 1.76 -8.13
CA SER A 233 -14.94 0.82 -7.09
C SER A 233 -14.56 1.54 -5.80
N GLY A 234 -13.73 2.58 -5.88
CA GLY A 234 -13.34 3.37 -4.71
C GLY A 234 -14.54 4.01 -4.01
N ALA A 235 -15.46 4.62 -4.75
CA ALA A 235 -16.67 5.20 -4.19
C ALA A 235 -17.57 4.15 -3.51
N LEU A 236 -17.75 2.99 -4.15
CA LEU A 236 -18.50 1.87 -3.59
C LEU A 236 -17.87 1.38 -2.28
N VAL A 237 -16.55 1.21 -2.24
CA VAL A 237 -15.83 0.77 -1.04
C VAL A 237 -16.02 1.76 0.11
N VAL A 238 -15.97 3.07 -0.13
CA VAL A 238 -16.22 4.07 0.94
C VAL A 238 -17.59 3.88 1.56
N VAL A 239 -18.63 3.63 0.74
CA VAL A 239 -20.00 3.38 1.23
C VAL A 239 -20.08 2.07 2.02
N VAL A 240 -19.48 0.99 1.51
CA VAL A 240 -19.44 -0.31 2.18
C VAL A 240 -18.69 -0.22 3.52
N MET A 241 -17.56 0.49 3.55
CA MET A 241 -16.76 0.70 4.75
C MET A 241 -17.48 1.59 5.77
N ALA A 242 -18.24 2.60 5.33
CA ALA A 242 -19.10 3.38 6.21
C ALA A 242 -20.18 2.48 6.87
N ALA A 243 -20.83 1.63 6.08
CA ALA A 243 -21.81 0.67 6.57
C ALA A 243 -21.17 -0.34 7.53
N PHE A 244 -19.97 -0.83 7.21
CA PHE A 244 -19.20 -1.70 8.09
C PHE A 244 -18.88 -1.03 9.42
N GLY A 245 -18.43 0.22 9.43
CA GLY A 245 -18.16 0.96 10.67
C GLY A 245 -19.42 1.15 11.53
N TRP A 246 -20.57 1.39 10.89
CA TRP A 246 -21.86 1.43 11.58
C TRP A 246 -22.20 0.08 12.23
N VAL A 247 -22.03 -1.02 11.49
CA VAL A 247 -22.28 -2.38 11.98
C VAL A 247 -21.32 -2.75 13.10
N GLN A 248 -20.04 -2.40 12.95
CA GLN A 248 -19.01 -2.66 13.93
C GLN A 248 -19.33 -1.97 15.26
N ASP A 249 -19.76 -0.70 15.25
CA ASP A 249 -20.28 -0.05 16.45
C ASP A 249 -21.52 -0.76 16.99
N ALA A 250 -22.51 -1.05 16.15
CA ALA A 250 -23.78 -1.63 16.58
C ALA A 250 -23.65 -3.03 17.21
N VAL A 251 -22.78 -3.87 16.63
CA VAL A 251 -22.66 -5.30 16.96
C VAL A 251 -21.55 -5.56 17.96
N LEU A 252 -20.41 -4.88 17.83
CA LEU A 252 -19.24 -5.13 18.67
C LEU A 252 -19.13 -4.07 19.77
N TRP A 253 -18.96 -2.80 19.41
CA TRP A 253 -18.53 -1.79 20.39
C TRP A 253 -19.64 -1.33 21.33
N LYS A 254 -20.82 -1.03 20.81
CA LYS A 254 -21.96 -0.54 21.59
C LYS A 254 -22.42 -1.55 22.66
N PRO A 255 -22.56 -2.86 22.37
CA PRO A 255 -22.92 -3.83 23.41
C PRO A 255 -21.86 -3.93 24.51
N LEU A 256 -20.58 -3.86 24.16
CA LEU A 256 -19.49 -3.89 25.14
C LEU A 256 -19.48 -2.63 26.01
N ARG A 257 -19.70 -1.45 25.43
CA ARG A 257 -19.88 -0.20 26.18
C ARG A 257 -21.09 -0.28 27.13
N LYS A 258 -22.22 -0.84 26.68
CA LYS A 258 -23.42 -1.01 27.53
C LYS A 258 -23.20 -1.96 28.70
N ARG A 259 -22.33 -2.96 28.54
CA ARG A 259 -21.88 -3.86 29.62
C ARG A 259 -20.84 -3.22 30.53
N ARG A 260 -20.48 -1.95 30.31
CA ARG A 260 -19.52 -1.17 31.11
C ARG A 260 -18.15 -1.84 31.22
N LEU A 261 -17.69 -2.49 30.15
CA LEU A 261 -16.32 -2.99 30.09
C LEU A 261 -15.34 -1.83 30.27
N SER A 262 -14.21 -2.10 30.91
CA SER A 262 -13.12 -1.13 31.00
C SER A 262 -12.51 -0.86 29.62
N LEU A 263 -11.86 0.31 29.46
CA LEU A 263 -11.15 0.65 28.22
C LEU A 263 -10.08 -0.41 27.88
N THR A 264 -9.35 -0.89 28.90
CA THR A 264 -8.35 -1.95 28.74
C THR A 264 -8.95 -3.24 28.18
N GLN A 265 -10.12 -3.66 28.68
CA GLN A 265 -10.81 -4.84 28.14
C GLN A 265 -11.25 -4.63 26.70
N MET A 266 -11.76 -3.44 26.35
CA MET A 266 -12.12 -3.12 24.95
C MET A 266 -10.88 -3.10 24.04
N MET A 267 -9.71 -2.66 24.53
CA MET A 267 -8.45 -2.74 23.79
C MET A 267 -8.05 -4.19 23.51
N ILE A 268 -8.17 -5.09 24.50
CA ILE A 268 -7.91 -6.53 24.30
C ILE A 268 -8.86 -7.11 23.23
N VAL A 269 -10.14 -6.73 23.28
CA VAL A 269 -11.11 -7.13 22.23
C VAL A 269 -10.68 -6.62 20.86
N SER A 270 -10.15 -5.40 20.75
CA SER A 270 -9.67 -4.87 19.48
C SER A 270 -8.49 -5.65 18.90
N ILE A 271 -7.59 -6.15 19.75
CA ILE A 271 -6.46 -6.99 19.33
C ILE A 271 -7.00 -8.33 18.81
N GLY A 272 -7.89 -8.97 19.56
CA GLY A 272 -8.52 -10.21 19.12
C GLY A 272 -9.30 -10.04 17.82
N PHE A 273 -10.04 -8.93 17.68
CA PHE A 273 -10.78 -8.62 16.45
C PHE A 273 -9.84 -8.34 15.26
N SER A 274 -8.68 -7.70 15.47
CA SER A 274 -7.65 -7.53 14.44
C SER A 274 -7.13 -8.88 13.95
N ILE A 275 -6.76 -9.78 14.87
CA ILE A 275 -6.27 -11.12 14.53
C ILE A 275 -7.33 -11.90 13.75
N VAL A 276 -8.59 -11.86 14.19
CA VAL A 276 -9.70 -12.52 13.49
C VAL A 276 -9.85 -11.98 12.07
N LEU A 277 -9.83 -10.66 11.87
CA LEU A 277 -9.93 -10.06 10.54
C LEU A 277 -8.75 -10.45 9.64
N GLN A 278 -7.51 -10.38 10.14
CA GLN A 278 -6.33 -10.77 9.39
C GLN A 278 -6.43 -12.23 8.92
N ASN A 279 -6.85 -13.14 9.80
CA ASN A 279 -7.02 -14.55 9.45
C ASN A 279 -8.19 -14.76 8.47
N ILE A 280 -9.28 -14.00 8.58
CA ILE A 280 -10.36 -14.03 7.59
C ILE A 280 -9.82 -13.59 6.22
N PHE A 281 -9.06 -12.49 6.16
CA PHE A 281 -8.48 -12.03 4.90
C PHE A 281 -7.53 -13.06 4.30
N GLN A 282 -6.62 -13.62 5.12
CA GLN A 282 -5.68 -14.64 4.68
C GLN A 282 -6.39 -15.93 4.22
N PHE A 283 -7.46 -16.34 4.89
CA PHE A 283 -8.22 -17.53 4.54
C PHE A 283 -8.90 -17.40 3.17
N PHE A 284 -9.50 -16.25 2.88
CA PHE A 284 -10.24 -16.05 1.62
C PHE A 284 -9.35 -15.64 0.44
N PHE A 285 -8.28 -14.85 0.68
CA PHE A 285 -7.47 -14.26 -0.38
C PHE A 285 -6.04 -14.84 -0.46
N GLY A 286 -5.66 -15.68 0.49
CA GLY A 286 -4.32 -16.24 0.58
C GLY A 286 -3.27 -15.23 1.05
N ALA A 287 -2.00 -15.62 0.93
CA ALA A 287 -0.86 -14.78 1.30
C ALA A 287 -0.40 -13.83 0.17
N ASN A 288 -1.01 -13.93 -1.01
CA ASN A 288 -0.58 -13.22 -2.21
C ASN A 288 -0.93 -11.72 -2.16
N ILE A 289 -0.13 -10.92 -2.88
CA ILE A 289 -0.42 -9.51 -3.09
C ILE A 289 -1.50 -9.39 -4.16
N LEU A 290 -2.65 -8.82 -3.81
CA LEU A 290 -3.74 -8.57 -4.73
C LEU A 290 -3.52 -7.24 -5.45
N ARG A 291 -3.46 -7.27 -6.78
CA ARG A 291 -3.34 -6.06 -7.59
C ARG A 291 -4.72 -5.52 -7.90
N ILE A 292 -5.05 -4.33 -7.38
CA ILE A 292 -6.37 -3.72 -7.56
C ILE A 292 -6.62 -3.38 -9.02
N ASP A 293 -5.64 -2.77 -9.70
CA ASP A 293 -5.70 -2.44 -11.11
C ASP A 293 -4.56 -3.19 -11.83
N PRO A 294 -4.87 -4.12 -12.76
CA PRO A 294 -3.84 -4.86 -13.48
C PRO A 294 -3.12 -4.01 -14.54
N SER A 295 -3.65 -2.83 -14.89
CA SER A 295 -3.03 -1.94 -15.87
C SER A 295 -1.65 -1.47 -15.39
N THR A 296 -0.75 -1.23 -16.34
CA THR A 296 0.60 -0.75 -16.00
C THR A 296 0.50 0.70 -15.52
N PRO A 297 0.96 1.02 -14.29
CA PRO A 297 0.92 2.39 -13.79
C PRO A 297 1.72 3.32 -14.70
N LYS A 298 1.04 4.31 -15.29
CA LYS A 298 1.71 5.33 -16.11
C LYS A 298 2.40 6.34 -15.18
N THR A 299 3.67 6.64 -15.44
CA THR A 299 4.44 7.67 -14.73
C THR A 299 4.37 8.99 -15.47
N VAL A 300 4.40 10.09 -14.71
CA VAL A 300 4.48 11.45 -15.25
C VAL A 300 5.54 12.20 -14.45
N THR A 301 6.41 12.90 -15.18
CA THR A 301 7.43 13.76 -14.61
C THR A 301 6.93 15.20 -14.60
N LEU A 302 6.75 15.77 -13.41
CA LEU A 302 6.42 17.19 -13.24
C LEU A 302 7.52 17.85 -12.42
N ALA A 303 8.11 18.92 -12.96
CA ALA A 303 9.15 19.71 -12.27
C ALA A 303 10.31 18.85 -11.68
N GLY A 304 10.74 17.81 -12.40
CA GLY A 304 11.80 16.89 -11.96
C GLY A 304 11.36 15.82 -10.95
N ILE A 305 10.06 15.74 -10.64
CA ILE A 305 9.47 14.73 -9.75
C ILE A 305 8.70 13.70 -10.59
N THR A 306 9.10 12.43 -10.51
CA THR A 306 8.47 11.31 -11.22
C THR A 306 7.52 10.58 -10.28
N LEU A 307 6.21 10.66 -10.54
CA LEU A 307 5.19 9.91 -9.79
C LEU A 307 4.20 9.26 -10.77
N THR A 308 3.50 8.22 -10.31
CA THR A 308 2.44 7.62 -11.12
C THR A 308 1.23 8.56 -11.23
N VAL A 309 0.47 8.48 -12.31
CA VAL A 309 -0.82 9.20 -12.45
C VAL A 309 -1.73 8.87 -11.25
N GLN A 310 -1.77 7.59 -10.87
CA GLN A 310 -2.49 7.10 -9.69
C GLN A 310 -2.05 7.81 -8.40
N SER A 311 -0.76 8.12 -8.23
CA SER A 311 -0.26 8.88 -7.08
C SER A 311 -0.84 10.29 -7.01
N TYR A 312 -0.82 11.04 -8.12
CA TYR A 312 -1.35 12.40 -8.16
C TYR A 312 -2.85 12.43 -7.90
N VAL A 313 -3.61 11.51 -8.51
CA VAL A 313 -5.05 11.46 -8.28
C VAL A 313 -5.37 11.03 -6.85
N ALA A 314 -4.65 10.04 -6.30
CA ALA A 314 -4.82 9.61 -4.91
C ALA A 314 -4.51 10.75 -3.92
N MET A 315 -3.46 11.53 -4.17
CA MET A 315 -3.16 12.73 -3.37
C MET A 315 -4.26 13.77 -3.46
N GLY A 316 -4.81 14.01 -4.66
CA GLY A 316 -5.94 14.93 -4.86
C GLY A 316 -7.19 14.49 -4.09
N ILE A 317 -7.57 13.21 -4.18
CA ILE A 317 -8.70 12.65 -3.45
C ILE A 317 -8.47 12.73 -1.94
N ALA A 318 -7.28 12.36 -1.47
CA ALA A 318 -6.94 12.42 -0.05
C ALA A 318 -7.01 13.85 0.48
N LEU A 319 -6.45 14.82 -0.26
CA LEU A 319 -6.50 16.23 0.11
C LEU A 319 -7.95 16.74 0.19
N VAL A 320 -8.78 16.44 -0.81
CA VAL A 320 -10.20 16.82 -0.81
C VAL A 320 -10.94 16.19 0.36
N ALA A 321 -10.72 14.90 0.64
CA ALA A 321 -11.35 14.21 1.76
C ALA A 321 -10.90 14.78 3.13
N ILE A 322 -9.62 15.07 3.30
CA ILE A 322 -9.08 15.71 4.51
C ILE A 322 -9.70 17.09 4.72
N ILE A 323 -9.76 17.92 3.67
CA ILE A 323 -10.39 19.24 3.72
C ILE A 323 -11.88 19.09 4.06
N ALA A 324 -12.59 18.17 3.41
CA ALA A 324 -14.00 17.92 3.68
C ALA A 324 -14.23 17.55 5.15
N VAL A 325 -13.43 16.64 5.71
CA VAL A 325 -13.52 16.26 7.13
C VAL A 325 -13.18 17.44 8.04
N ALA A 326 -12.15 18.22 7.72
CA ALA A 326 -11.79 19.42 8.48
C ALA A 326 -12.93 20.45 8.51
N LEU A 327 -13.57 20.71 7.37
CA LEU A 327 -14.73 21.60 7.26
C LEU A 327 -15.93 21.07 8.03
N VAL A 328 -16.23 19.77 7.90
CA VAL A 328 -17.30 19.11 8.66
C VAL A 328 -17.05 19.25 10.15
N MET A 329 -15.84 18.97 10.61
CA MET A 329 -15.48 19.08 12.02
C MET A 329 -15.55 20.53 12.52
N LYS A 330 -15.08 21.50 11.73
CA LYS A 330 -15.05 22.91 12.15
C LYS A 330 -16.45 23.55 12.19
N TYR A 331 -17.25 23.35 11.15
CA TYR A 331 -18.46 24.16 10.92
C TYR A 331 -19.78 23.45 11.21
N THR A 332 -19.85 22.12 11.23
CA THR A 332 -21.13 21.41 11.33
C THR A 332 -21.57 21.11 12.77
N ARG A 333 -22.86 20.78 12.94
CA ARG A 333 -23.41 20.28 14.21
C ARG A 333 -22.76 18.97 14.66
N PHE A 334 -22.43 18.08 13.71
CA PHE A 334 -21.73 16.84 14.00
C PHE A 334 -20.38 17.11 14.67
N GLY A 335 -19.56 17.99 14.11
CA GLY A 335 -18.26 18.34 14.70
C GLY A 335 -18.36 18.98 16.10
N ARG A 336 -19.38 19.81 16.34
CA ARG A 336 -19.65 20.37 17.67
C ARG A 336 -20.08 19.30 18.67
N ALA A 337 -20.98 18.40 18.28
CA ALA A 337 -21.40 17.29 19.13
C ALA A 337 -20.24 16.35 19.46
N THR A 338 -19.41 15.98 18.48
CA THR A 338 -18.22 15.15 18.67
C THR A 338 -17.25 15.76 19.70
N ARG A 339 -17.00 17.07 19.64
CA ARG A 339 -16.18 17.77 20.66
C ARG A 339 -16.83 17.79 22.03
N ALA A 340 -18.13 18.07 22.12
CA ALA A 340 -18.85 18.05 23.40
C ALA A 340 -18.79 16.67 24.08
N VAL A 341 -18.95 15.59 23.28
CA VAL A 341 -18.82 14.21 23.77
C VAL A 341 -17.38 13.87 24.18
N ALA A 342 -16.38 14.37 23.46
CA ALA A 342 -14.97 14.18 23.81
C ALA A 342 -14.58 14.92 25.10
N ASP A 343 -15.10 16.13 25.31
CA ASP A 343 -14.78 16.96 26.48
C ASP A 343 -15.44 16.42 27.76
N ASN A 344 -16.76 16.14 27.74
CA ASN A 344 -17.46 15.59 28.91
C ASN A 344 -18.75 14.85 28.51
N ARG A 345 -18.71 13.51 28.51
CA ARG A 345 -19.87 12.68 28.11
C ARG A 345 -21.11 12.87 29.00
N PRO A 346 -21.03 12.79 30.34
CA PRO A 346 -22.21 13.01 31.19
C PRO A 346 -22.87 14.39 30.97
N LEU A 347 -22.08 15.45 30.82
CA LEU A 347 -22.60 16.79 30.57
C LEU A 347 -23.23 16.91 29.17
N ALA A 348 -22.63 16.26 28.16
CA ALA A 348 -23.20 16.19 26.82
C ALA A 348 -24.57 15.48 26.83
N GLU A 349 -24.70 14.35 27.54
CA GLU A 349 -25.98 13.63 27.69
C GLU A 349 -27.02 14.48 28.42
N ALA A 350 -26.65 15.16 29.50
CA ALA A 350 -27.54 16.05 30.25
C ALA A 350 -28.02 17.25 29.41
N SER A 351 -27.20 17.69 28.44
CA SER A 351 -27.55 18.75 27.49
C SER A 351 -28.41 18.28 26.30
N GLY A 352 -28.82 17.00 26.28
CA GLY A 352 -29.69 16.42 25.26
C GLY A 352 -28.98 15.88 24.01
N ILE A 353 -27.65 15.74 24.04
CA ILE A 353 -26.89 15.13 22.94
C ILE A 353 -26.99 13.60 23.04
N ASP A 354 -27.48 12.95 21.98
CA ASP A 354 -27.47 11.48 21.85
C ASP A 354 -26.03 10.98 21.61
N VAL A 355 -25.30 10.74 22.70
CA VAL A 355 -23.89 10.30 22.69
C VAL A 355 -23.69 9.02 21.89
N ASP A 356 -24.61 8.07 22.02
CA ASP A 356 -24.57 6.80 21.28
C ASP A 356 -24.61 7.04 19.76
N ARG A 357 -25.43 7.98 19.29
CA ARG A 357 -25.53 8.34 17.87
C ARG A 357 -24.29 9.08 17.37
N VAL A 358 -23.72 9.96 18.20
CA VAL A 358 -22.46 10.65 17.88
C VAL A 358 -21.33 9.63 17.74
N ILE A 359 -21.16 8.74 18.72
CA ILE A 359 -20.14 7.68 18.69
C ILE A 359 -20.31 6.81 17.45
N ARG A 360 -21.55 6.38 17.14
CA ARG A 360 -21.78 5.57 15.95
C ARG A 360 -21.41 6.28 14.66
N SER A 361 -21.78 7.55 14.53
CA SER A 361 -21.44 8.36 13.36
C SER A 361 -19.92 8.53 13.22
N VAL A 362 -19.21 8.66 14.34
CA VAL A 362 -17.74 8.68 14.38
C VAL A 362 -17.15 7.34 13.91
N TRP A 363 -17.69 6.20 14.34
CA TRP A 363 -17.25 4.88 13.84
C TRP A 363 -17.49 4.74 12.33
N THR A 364 -18.66 5.14 11.85
CA THR A 364 -19.00 5.15 10.42
C THR A 364 -18.00 5.96 9.61
N VAL A 365 -17.74 7.22 10.00
CA VAL A 365 -16.80 8.09 9.28
C VAL A 365 -15.35 7.59 9.42
N GLY A 366 -14.96 7.15 10.62
CA GLY A 366 -13.59 6.71 10.89
C GLY A 366 -13.20 5.48 10.08
N VAL A 367 -14.10 4.49 9.99
CA VAL A 367 -13.88 3.27 9.20
C VAL A 367 -13.96 3.56 7.70
N ALA A 368 -14.85 4.46 7.26
CA ALA A 368 -14.90 4.90 5.87
C ALA A 368 -13.59 5.55 5.41
N LEU A 369 -13.00 6.43 6.24
CA LEU A 369 -11.72 7.08 5.94
C LEU A 369 -10.54 6.10 5.97
N ALA A 370 -10.55 5.13 6.91
CA ALA A 370 -9.55 4.06 6.94
C ALA A 370 -9.64 3.16 5.69
N GLY A 371 -10.86 2.83 5.27
CA GLY A 371 -11.11 2.10 4.03
C GLY A 371 -10.63 2.87 2.80
N LEU A 372 -10.95 4.15 2.70
CA LEU A 372 -10.46 5.02 1.62
C LEU A 372 -8.93 5.08 1.60
N SER A 373 -8.29 5.21 2.76
CA SER A 373 -6.83 5.13 2.88
C SER A 373 -6.28 3.84 2.30
N GLY A 374 -6.95 2.70 2.56
CA GLY A 374 -6.59 1.38 2.05
C GLY A 374 -6.73 1.25 0.53
N VAL A 375 -7.85 1.73 -0.01
CA VAL A 375 -8.09 1.79 -1.47
C VAL A 375 -6.95 2.57 -2.16
N LEU A 376 -6.67 3.77 -1.65
CA LEU A 376 -5.67 4.65 -2.24
C LEU A 376 -4.24 4.12 -2.06
N LEU A 377 -3.91 3.53 -0.91
CA LEU A 377 -2.62 2.88 -0.70
C LEU A 377 -2.44 1.69 -1.64
N GLY A 378 -3.44 0.81 -1.75
CA GLY A 378 -3.36 -0.34 -2.66
C GLY A 378 -3.22 0.08 -4.12
N LEU A 379 -3.85 1.20 -4.51
CA LEU A 379 -3.71 1.74 -5.87
C LEU A 379 -2.30 2.29 -6.11
N VAL A 380 -1.76 3.06 -5.15
CA VAL A 380 -0.45 3.71 -5.31
C VAL A 380 0.72 2.74 -5.14
N LEU A 381 0.58 1.75 -4.27
CA LEU A 381 1.56 0.67 -4.09
C LEU A 381 1.36 -0.45 -5.12
N ASN A 382 0.33 -0.35 -5.95
CA ASN A 382 -0.01 -1.32 -7.01
C ASN A 382 -0.16 -2.76 -6.46
N GLY A 383 -0.77 -2.86 -5.28
CA GLY A 383 -0.86 -4.11 -4.54
C GLY A 383 -1.37 -3.91 -3.11
N ILE A 384 -2.19 -4.84 -2.64
CA ILE A 384 -2.61 -4.94 -1.24
C ILE A 384 -2.44 -6.38 -0.76
N ALA A 385 -1.73 -6.56 0.35
CA ALA A 385 -1.63 -7.85 1.04
C ALA A 385 -2.65 -7.95 2.18
N TRP A 386 -2.98 -9.18 2.59
CA TRP A 386 -3.92 -9.48 3.68
C TRP A 386 -3.56 -8.80 5.01
N ASN A 387 -2.27 -8.59 5.29
CA ASN A 387 -1.76 -7.97 6.52
C ASN A 387 -1.22 -6.54 6.30
N THR A 388 -1.63 -5.85 5.23
CA THR A 388 -1.14 -4.48 4.97
C THR A 388 -1.39 -3.54 6.15
N GLY A 389 -2.58 -3.60 6.74
CA GLY A 389 -2.96 -2.83 7.92
C GLY A 389 -2.00 -3.02 9.09
N TRP A 390 -1.61 -4.25 9.40
CA TRP A 390 -0.64 -4.56 10.44
C TRP A 390 0.68 -3.78 10.28
N HIS A 391 1.21 -3.70 9.05
CA HIS A 391 2.45 -2.97 8.76
C HIS A 391 2.32 -1.46 8.97
N TYR A 392 1.13 -0.90 8.75
CA TYR A 392 0.86 0.53 8.94
C TYR A 392 0.29 0.88 10.33
N LEU A 393 -0.02 -0.11 11.16
CA LEU A 393 -0.65 0.08 12.47
C LEU A 393 0.15 1.03 13.37
N LEU A 394 1.44 0.74 13.54
CA LEU A 394 2.32 1.57 14.37
C LEU A 394 2.49 2.98 13.79
N LEU A 395 2.50 3.13 12.47
CA LEU A 395 2.62 4.43 11.81
C LEU A 395 1.37 5.28 11.99
N LEU A 396 0.18 4.67 11.95
CA LEU A 396 -1.07 5.36 12.24
C LEU A 396 -1.13 5.83 13.70
N PHE A 397 -0.73 4.98 14.65
CA PHE A 397 -0.63 5.38 16.05
C PHE A 397 0.44 6.46 16.25
N ALA A 398 1.59 6.33 15.62
CA ALA A 398 2.65 7.34 15.65
C ALA A 398 2.12 8.69 15.16
N ALA A 399 1.41 8.72 14.03
CA ALA A 399 0.81 9.92 13.49
C ALA A 399 -0.20 10.56 14.46
N VAL A 400 -1.09 9.77 15.07
CA VAL A 400 -2.09 10.27 16.02
C VAL A 400 -1.45 10.77 17.32
N ILE A 401 -0.48 10.03 17.85
CA ILE A 401 0.22 10.39 19.10
C ILE A 401 1.10 11.63 18.89
N LEU A 402 1.88 11.65 17.81
CA LEU A 402 2.69 12.81 17.42
C LEU A 402 1.82 14.05 17.22
N GLY A 403 0.67 13.88 16.55
CA GLY A 403 -0.30 14.93 16.31
C GLY A 403 -0.92 15.51 17.58
N GLY A 404 -1.01 14.72 18.63
CA GLY A 404 -1.80 15.02 19.82
C GLY A 404 -3.07 14.18 19.80
N ILE A 405 -3.12 13.24 20.75
CA ILE A 405 -4.14 12.20 20.82
C ILE A 405 -5.55 12.83 20.90
N GLY A 406 -6.48 12.31 20.08
CA GLY A 406 -7.87 12.76 20.08
C GLY A 406 -8.15 14.07 19.31
N THR A 407 -7.13 14.65 18.67
CA THR A 407 -7.30 15.85 17.84
C THR A 407 -7.23 15.53 16.34
N THR A 408 -8.32 15.77 15.60
CA THR A 408 -8.38 15.51 14.15
C THR A 408 -7.32 16.30 13.37
N PHE A 409 -7.14 17.57 13.70
CA PHE A 409 -6.14 18.42 13.05
C PHE A 409 -4.71 17.99 13.39
N GLY A 410 -4.48 17.57 14.64
CA GLY A 410 -3.20 17.03 15.05
C GLY A 410 -2.86 15.76 14.27
N ALA A 411 -3.80 14.84 14.12
CA ALA A 411 -3.60 13.60 13.36
C ALA A 411 -3.21 13.85 11.89
N ILE A 412 -3.77 14.87 11.23
CA ILE A 412 -3.40 15.26 9.85
C ILE A 412 -1.93 15.69 9.82
N VAL A 413 -1.54 16.63 10.68
CA VAL A 413 -0.16 17.15 10.71
C VAL A 413 0.83 16.06 11.12
N GLY A 414 0.47 15.26 12.12
CA GLY A 414 1.27 14.12 12.57
C GLY A 414 1.49 13.10 11.44
N ALA A 415 0.45 12.76 10.67
CA ALA A 415 0.59 11.85 9.54
C ALA A 415 1.43 12.43 8.40
N LEU A 416 1.31 13.74 8.12
CA LEU A 416 2.16 14.42 7.14
C LEU A 416 3.63 14.38 7.54
N ILE A 417 3.93 14.66 8.82
CA ILE A 417 5.30 14.58 9.35
C ILE A 417 5.82 13.15 9.27
N ILE A 418 5.05 12.17 9.72
CA ILE A 418 5.44 10.76 9.66
C ILE A 418 5.69 10.32 8.21
N GLY A 419 4.82 10.67 7.27
CA GLY A 419 5.02 10.36 5.84
C GLY A 419 6.28 10.99 5.27
N LEU A 420 6.52 12.28 5.55
CA LEU A 420 7.73 12.97 5.14
C LEU A 420 8.98 12.34 5.74
N VAL A 421 8.96 12.00 7.03
CA VAL A 421 10.09 11.37 7.73
C VAL A 421 10.42 10.01 7.13
N ILE A 422 9.41 9.14 6.94
CA ILE A 422 9.60 7.79 6.38
C ILE A 422 10.29 7.88 5.03
N GLU A 423 9.78 8.74 4.17
CA GLU A 423 10.32 8.82 2.83
C GLU A 423 11.69 9.52 2.90
N MET A 424 11.83 10.69 3.53
CA MET A 424 13.12 11.39 3.58
C MET A 424 14.24 10.59 4.26
N ALA A 425 13.91 9.70 5.20
CA ALA A 425 14.86 8.78 5.80
C ALA A 425 15.61 7.92 4.77
N ASN A 426 14.98 7.58 3.64
CA ASN A 426 15.62 6.82 2.54
C ASN A 426 16.79 7.54 1.85
N ILE A 427 17.03 8.82 2.16
CA ILE A 427 18.22 9.54 1.68
C ILE A 427 19.47 9.08 2.44
N TRP A 428 19.33 8.79 3.74
CA TRP A 428 20.46 8.49 4.64
C TRP A 428 20.43 7.07 5.20
N LEU A 429 19.28 6.42 5.21
CA LEU A 429 19.06 5.08 5.75
C LEU A 429 18.65 4.11 4.63
N PRO A 430 19.05 2.83 4.72
CA PRO A 430 18.50 1.76 3.90
C PRO A 430 16.97 1.71 4.02
N GLY A 431 16.30 1.33 2.92
CA GLY A 431 14.84 1.30 2.84
C GLY A 431 14.16 0.46 3.92
N ASP A 432 14.81 -0.59 4.41
CA ASP A 432 14.27 -1.47 5.46
C ASP A 432 14.17 -0.78 6.82
N LEU A 433 15.04 0.20 7.08
CA LEU A 433 15.10 0.93 8.35
C LEU A 433 14.21 2.18 8.37
N LYS A 434 13.55 2.52 7.26
CA LYS A 434 12.77 3.76 7.14
C LYS A 434 11.58 3.82 8.11
N HIS A 435 10.96 2.67 8.40
CA HIS A 435 9.86 2.59 9.36
C HIS A 435 10.34 2.75 10.80
N ALA A 436 11.55 2.26 11.11
CA ALA A 436 12.18 2.46 12.42
C ALA A 436 12.53 3.95 12.66
N ALA A 437 12.97 4.67 11.62
CA ALA A 437 13.24 6.11 11.70
C ALA A 437 12.00 6.92 12.12
N ALA A 438 10.82 6.58 11.59
CA ALA A 438 9.56 7.23 11.97
C ALA A 438 9.22 7.03 13.45
N LEU A 439 9.46 5.81 13.98
CA LEU A 439 9.26 5.50 15.40
C LEU A 439 10.27 6.21 16.29
N LEU A 440 11.53 6.32 15.87
CA LEU A 440 12.56 7.04 16.60
C LEU A 440 12.19 8.53 16.72
N ILE A 441 11.74 9.15 15.64
CA ILE A 441 11.29 10.55 15.68
C ILE A 441 10.07 10.72 16.58
N LEU A 442 9.11 9.78 16.54
CA LEU A 442 8.01 9.79 17.50
C LEU A 442 8.53 9.79 18.95
N ILE A 443 9.47 8.91 19.29
CA ILE A 443 10.07 8.83 20.63
C ILE A 443 10.72 10.17 21.01
N VAL A 444 11.54 10.73 20.11
CA VAL A 444 12.22 12.02 20.34
C VAL A 444 11.20 13.14 20.57
N VAL A 445 10.16 13.23 19.74
CA VAL A 445 9.14 14.28 19.90
C VAL A 445 8.36 14.08 21.20
N LEU A 446 8.07 12.85 21.62
CA LEU A 446 7.37 12.61 22.88
C LEU A 446 8.23 12.91 24.11
N LEU A 447 9.54 12.69 24.04
CA LEU A 447 10.47 13.12 25.09
C LEU A 447 10.48 14.64 25.26
N VAL A 448 10.38 15.38 24.17
CA VAL A 448 10.38 16.86 24.18
C VAL A 448 8.98 17.44 24.45
N ARG A 449 7.94 16.79 23.93
CA ARG A 449 6.52 17.18 23.99
C ARG A 449 5.61 15.95 24.15
N PRO A 450 5.40 15.47 25.39
CA PRO A 450 4.63 14.25 25.65
C PRO A 450 3.14 14.36 25.28
N GLN A 451 2.63 15.59 25.12
CA GLN A 451 1.26 15.86 24.70
C GLN A 451 1.09 15.84 23.17
N GLY A 452 2.16 15.61 22.41
CA GLY A 452 2.18 15.79 20.95
C GLY A 452 2.21 17.27 20.53
N LEU A 453 2.08 17.52 19.23
CA LEU A 453 2.22 18.86 18.64
C LEU A 453 1.03 19.77 18.95
N PHE A 454 -0.18 19.22 18.99
CA PHE A 454 -1.43 19.97 19.20
C PHE A 454 -2.20 19.55 20.46
N GLY A 455 -1.58 18.78 21.37
CA GLY A 455 -2.19 18.42 22.64
C GLY A 455 -2.45 19.63 23.54
N ARG A 456 -3.63 19.68 24.17
CA ARG A 456 -3.94 20.68 25.18
C ARG A 456 -3.15 20.38 26.45
N LYS A 457 -2.48 21.38 27.03
CA LYS A 457 -1.93 21.27 28.38
C LYS A 457 -3.08 21.11 29.35
N GLU A 458 -3.24 19.92 29.91
CA GLU A 458 -4.14 19.71 31.03
C GLU A 458 -3.53 20.45 32.23
N ARG A 459 -4.22 21.51 32.70
CA ARG A 459 -3.83 22.19 33.93
C ARG A 459 -4.20 21.25 35.07
N ILE A 460 -3.22 20.47 35.51
CA ILE A 460 -3.31 19.71 36.76
C ILE A 460 -3.52 20.76 37.86
N GLY A 461 -4.74 20.82 38.38
CA GLY A 461 -5.20 21.83 39.32
C GLY A 461 -6.33 21.25 40.15
#